data_AF-A0A929HZ15-F1
#
_entry.id   AF-A0A929HZ15-F1
#
_cell.length_a   1.000
_cell.length_b   1.000
_cell.length_c   1.000
_cell.angle_alpha   90.00
_cell.angle_beta   90.00
_cell.angle_gamma   90.00
#
_symmetry.space_group_name_H-M   'P 1'
#
loop_
_entity.id
_entity.type
_entity.pdbx_description
1 polymer ?
#
loop_
_entity_poly.entity_id
_entity_poly.type
_entity_poly.pdbx_seq_one_letter_code
_entity_poly.pdbx_strand_id
1 'polypeptide(L)'
;RYSPQEVIDAVNSQGGFGFLAHPFEKGMHFLQNSVAYTWNDWSVIGYTGICIWNFSSRWKENVKSFWHGIFHLIFKKYTLKGPSQKTLATWDRLCSERRVVAIGGSDAHASFIRIGFIKLKPLSYRYLLGTINTHILTPSPLRGDFIRDKGIIYDSLRAGTCFIAHDGLSPAKGFSFSFNREKNKERLEMGQEGKFSLGVLVIKLPGHGLTRIIKDGSLFKTGYGSELSIKIDEGGVYRVEVFWKTPIFGWRPWIFSNPIYLR
;
A
#
# COMPACT_ATOMS: atom_id res chain seq x y z
N ARG A 1 8.40 13.44 27.33
CA ARG A 1 8.29 12.78 26.01
C ARG A 1 7.10 13.41 25.32
N TYR A 2 7.22 13.82 24.06
CA TYR A 2 6.09 14.32 23.28
C TYR A 2 5.03 13.23 23.10
N SER A 3 3.76 13.60 23.17
CA SER A 3 2.62 12.80 22.75
C SER A 3 2.60 12.64 21.22
N PRO A 4 1.89 11.62 20.69
CA PRO A 4 1.73 11.45 19.25
C PRO A 4 1.19 12.70 18.53
N GLN A 5 0.22 13.40 19.13
CA GLN A 5 -0.36 14.62 18.57
C GLN A 5 0.66 15.76 18.49
N GLU A 6 1.43 16.00 19.57
CA GLU A 6 2.48 17.04 19.57
C GLU A 6 3.54 16.78 18.48
N VAL A 7 3.88 15.51 18.22
CA VAL A 7 4.82 15.17 17.13
C VAL A 7 4.22 15.49 15.77
N ILE A 8 2.95 15.15 15.54
CA ILE A 8 2.26 15.44 14.27
C ILE A 8 2.19 16.95 14.03
N ASP A 9 1.79 17.71 15.05
CA ASP A 9 1.66 19.16 14.96
C ASP A 9 3.02 19.83 14.73
N ALA A 10 4.07 19.39 15.43
CA ALA A 10 5.42 19.89 15.24
C ALA A 10 5.95 19.63 13.82
N VAL A 11 5.68 18.45 13.25
CA VAL A 11 6.06 18.12 11.86
C VAL A 11 5.29 19.00 10.87
N ASN A 12 3.98 19.14 11.06
CA ASN A 12 3.13 19.96 10.19
C ASN A 12 3.52 21.45 10.22
N SER A 13 3.87 21.99 11.40
CA SER A 13 4.31 23.39 11.57
C SER A 13 5.58 23.73 10.78
N GLN A 14 6.40 22.72 10.47
CA GLN A 14 7.62 22.84 9.66
C GLN A 14 7.37 22.54 8.17
N GLY A 15 6.11 22.42 7.75
CA GLY A 15 5.73 22.06 6.37
C GLY A 15 5.94 20.57 6.02
N GLY A 16 6.28 19.76 7.01
CA GLY A 16 6.37 18.31 6.89
C GLY A 16 5.00 17.64 6.84
N PHE A 17 5.00 16.33 6.67
CA PHE A 17 3.80 15.50 6.73
C PHE A 17 4.16 14.05 7.08
N GLY A 18 3.22 13.29 7.61
CA GLY A 18 3.51 11.98 8.23
C GLY A 18 2.52 10.88 7.87
N PHE A 19 3.02 9.65 7.94
CA PHE A 19 2.24 8.42 7.76
C PHE A 19 2.35 7.55 9.02
N LEU A 20 1.23 6.98 9.48
CA LEU A 20 1.25 6.03 10.59
C LEU A 20 1.93 4.74 10.14
N ALA A 21 3.05 4.39 10.79
CA ALA A 21 3.83 3.20 10.44
C ALA A 21 3.12 1.92 10.88
N HIS A 22 2.94 0.98 9.94
CA HIS A 22 2.45 -0.41 10.12
C HIS A 22 1.63 -0.63 11.42
N PRO A 23 0.40 -0.07 11.48
CA PRO A 23 -0.27 0.22 12.76
C PRO A 23 -0.73 -1.00 13.55
N PHE A 24 -0.78 -2.18 12.92
CA PHE A 24 -1.24 -3.43 13.53
C PHE A 24 -0.22 -4.57 13.40
N GLU A 25 1.08 -4.26 13.43
CA GLU A 25 2.13 -5.28 13.51
C GLU A 25 1.83 -6.26 14.66
N LYS A 26 2.06 -7.57 14.46
CA LYS A 26 1.85 -8.59 15.50
C LYS A 26 3.13 -9.25 16.01
N GLY A 27 4.30 -8.66 15.71
CA GLY A 27 5.61 -9.20 16.06
C GLY A 27 5.87 -10.58 15.43
N MET A 28 6.92 -11.26 15.89
CA MET A 28 7.14 -12.69 15.59
C MET A 28 6.67 -13.53 16.78
N HIS A 29 5.83 -14.54 16.53
CA HIS A 29 5.26 -15.35 17.62
C HIS A 29 6.29 -16.18 18.40
N PHE A 30 7.40 -16.58 17.77
CA PHE A 30 8.37 -17.52 18.33
C PHE A 30 9.77 -16.91 18.56
N LEU A 31 9.96 -15.63 18.20
CA LEU A 31 11.22 -14.88 18.33
C LEU A 31 10.88 -13.45 18.77
N GLN A 32 11.80 -12.75 19.45
CA GLN A 32 11.60 -11.36 19.89
C GLN A 32 10.43 -11.14 20.87
N ASN A 33 10.03 -12.15 21.66
CA ASN A 33 8.96 -12.06 22.67
C ASN A 33 7.63 -11.49 22.15
N SER A 34 7.31 -11.65 20.85
CA SER A 34 6.15 -11.02 20.21
C SER A 34 6.09 -9.49 20.37
N VAL A 35 7.24 -8.81 20.56
CA VAL A 35 7.29 -7.34 20.60
C VAL A 35 6.72 -6.80 19.29
N ALA A 36 5.69 -5.98 19.43
CA ALA A 36 4.95 -5.38 18.34
C ALA A 36 4.76 -3.89 18.64
N TYR A 37 5.06 -3.05 17.65
CA TYR A 37 4.86 -1.61 17.75
C TYR A 37 3.54 -1.26 17.08
N THR A 38 2.44 -1.41 17.82
CA THR A 38 1.09 -1.08 17.32
C THR A 38 0.80 0.40 17.53
N TRP A 39 0.04 0.97 16.59
CA TRP A 39 -0.54 2.30 16.76
C TRP A 39 -1.82 2.19 17.58
N ASN A 40 -1.82 2.82 18.75
CA ASN A 40 -2.89 2.65 19.74
C ASN A 40 -3.82 3.87 19.87
N ASP A 41 -3.34 5.07 19.50
CA ASP A 41 -4.11 6.30 19.64
C ASP A 41 -4.65 6.79 18.29
N TRP A 42 -5.89 6.41 17.98
CA TRP A 42 -6.56 6.81 16.75
C TRP A 42 -7.32 8.13 16.85
N SER A 43 -7.24 8.81 18.00
CA SER A 43 -7.87 10.14 18.20
C SER A 43 -7.05 11.27 17.56
N VAL A 44 -5.78 11.01 17.23
CA VAL A 44 -4.90 11.99 16.60
C VAL A 44 -5.42 12.46 15.24
N ILE A 45 -5.11 13.70 14.92
CA ILE A 45 -5.47 14.36 13.66
C ILE A 45 -4.25 14.94 12.96
N GLY A 46 -4.39 15.35 11.70
CA GLY A 46 -3.33 16.04 10.96
C GLY A 46 -2.28 15.14 10.30
N TYR A 47 -2.37 13.81 10.43
CA TYR A 47 -1.55 12.89 9.64
C TYR A 47 -2.12 12.69 8.23
N THR A 48 -1.23 12.52 7.26
CA THR A 48 -1.57 12.38 5.83
C THR A 48 -2.11 11.00 5.50
N GLY A 49 -1.53 9.96 6.09
CA GLY A 49 -1.81 8.60 5.66
C GLY A 49 -1.33 7.52 6.60
N ILE A 50 -1.36 6.29 6.11
CA ILE A 50 -0.98 5.10 6.85
C ILE A 50 -0.18 4.14 5.95
N CYS A 51 0.73 3.38 6.56
CA CYS A 51 1.41 2.30 5.88
C CYS A 51 0.57 1.02 5.95
N ILE A 52 -0.08 0.65 4.82
CA ILE A 52 -0.98 -0.51 4.77
C ILE A 52 -0.24 -1.82 4.55
N TRP A 53 0.93 -1.77 3.90
CA TRP A 53 1.70 -2.95 3.54
C TRP A 53 3.17 -2.76 3.90
N ASN A 54 3.60 -3.44 4.97
CA ASN A 54 5.00 -3.48 5.37
C ASN A 54 5.59 -4.88 5.20
N PHE A 55 6.69 -5.03 4.46
CA PHE A 55 7.30 -6.35 4.25
C PHE A 55 7.65 -7.04 5.57
N SER A 56 8.46 -6.40 6.42
CA SER A 56 8.95 -7.01 7.65
C SER A 56 7.81 -7.41 8.57
N SER A 57 6.83 -6.53 8.83
CA SER A 57 5.67 -6.86 9.66
C SER A 57 4.89 -8.06 9.10
N ARG A 58 4.60 -8.06 7.79
CA ARG A 58 3.81 -9.12 7.15
C ARG A 58 4.55 -10.45 7.03
N TRP A 59 5.88 -10.41 6.91
CA TRP A 59 6.72 -11.60 6.93
C TRP A 59 6.76 -12.20 8.34
N LYS A 60 7.05 -11.39 9.37
CA LYS A 60 7.09 -11.81 10.79
C LYS A 60 5.79 -12.49 11.23
N GLU A 61 4.64 -11.90 10.89
CA GLU A 61 3.31 -12.43 11.17
C GLU A 61 3.04 -13.81 10.57
N ASN A 62 3.75 -14.17 9.49
CA ASN A 62 3.54 -15.45 8.82
C ASN A 62 4.35 -16.57 9.47
N VAL A 63 5.48 -16.26 10.10
CA VAL A 63 6.39 -17.27 10.63
C VAL A 63 5.93 -17.72 12.02
N LYS A 64 5.66 -19.02 12.14
CA LYS A 64 5.10 -19.65 13.36
C LYS A 64 6.09 -20.56 14.09
N SER A 65 7.13 -21.00 13.40
CA SER A 65 8.17 -21.89 13.92
C SER A 65 9.44 -21.76 13.07
N PHE A 66 10.54 -22.36 13.51
CA PHE A 66 11.81 -22.32 12.78
C PHE A 66 11.70 -22.90 11.36
N TRP A 67 11.14 -24.11 11.21
CA TRP A 67 10.95 -24.75 9.90
C TRP A 67 9.98 -23.98 9.00
N HIS A 68 8.94 -23.38 9.58
CA HIS A 68 8.05 -22.47 8.85
C HIS A 68 8.81 -21.22 8.38
N GLY A 69 9.77 -20.74 9.18
CA GLY A 69 10.65 -19.62 8.83
C GLY A 69 11.53 -19.96 7.63
N ILE A 70 12.15 -21.13 7.63
CA ILE A 70 12.94 -21.60 6.48
C ILE A 70 12.08 -21.66 5.22
N PHE A 71 10.88 -22.26 5.30
CA PHE A 71 9.94 -22.30 4.18
C PHE A 71 9.61 -20.88 3.65
N HIS A 72 9.29 -19.94 4.54
CA HIS A 72 9.03 -18.56 4.19
C HIS A 72 10.25 -17.78 3.71
N LEU A 73 11.48 -18.21 3.98
CA LEU A 73 12.69 -17.62 3.43
C LEU A 73 13.01 -18.15 2.02
N ILE A 74 12.76 -19.43 1.78
CA ILE A 74 12.93 -20.07 0.47
C ILE A 74 11.88 -19.49 -0.49
N PHE A 75 10.61 -19.50 -0.09
CA PHE A 75 9.48 -19.04 -0.91
C PHE A 75 9.01 -17.62 -0.55
N LYS A 76 9.90 -16.77 -0.03
CA LYS A 76 9.60 -15.39 0.41
C LYS A 76 8.82 -14.55 -0.59
N LYS A 77 9.16 -14.66 -1.88
CA LYS A 77 8.48 -14.00 -2.99
C LYS A 77 6.99 -14.36 -3.08
N TYR A 78 6.64 -15.62 -2.83
CA TYR A 78 5.29 -16.15 -3.06
C TYR A 78 4.46 -16.25 -1.78
N THR A 79 5.11 -16.25 -0.62
CA THR A 79 4.46 -16.50 0.65
C THR A 79 4.21 -15.24 1.47
N LEU A 80 4.68 -14.08 1.00
CA LEU A 80 4.35 -12.80 1.65
C LEU A 80 2.84 -12.56 1.61
N LYS A 81 2.28 -12.23 2.77
CA LYS A 81 0.87 -11.85 2.89
C LYS A 81 0.68 -10.40 2.47
N GLY A 82 -0.48 -10.12 1.88
CA GLY A 82 -0.95 -8.75 1.66
C GLY A 82 -1.24 -8.03 2.98
N PRO A 83 -1.65 -6.75 2.93
CA PRO A 83 -2.12 -5.99 4.09
C PRO A 83 -3.06 -6.79 4.99
N SER A 84 -3.00 -6.56 6.29
CA SER A 84 -3.92 -7.24 7.22
C SER A 84 -5.35 -6.73 7.01
N GLN A 85 -6.35 -7.59 7.20
CA GLN A 85 -7.76 -7.18 7.13
C GLN A 85 -8.09 -6.06 8.11
N LYS A 86 -7.49 -6.09 9.32
CA LYS A 86 -7.65 -5.02 10.32
C LYS A 86 -7.10 -3.69 9.81
N THR A 87 -5.94 -3.71 9.14
CA THR A 87 -5.33 -2.52 8.51
C THR A 87 -6.23 -1.97 7.42
N LEU A 88 -6.71 -2.81 6.52
CA LEU A 88 -7.60 -2.40 5.43
C LEU A 88 -8.93 -1.86 5.96
N ALA A 89 -9.58 -2.55 6.89
CA ALA A 89 -10.85 -2.09 7.48
C ALA A 89 -10.70 -0.76 8.23
N THR A 90 -9.59 -0.55 8.94
CA THR A 90 -9.31 0.72 9.60
C THR A 90 -9.08 1.83 8.57
N TRP A 91 -8.34 1.52 7.51
CA TRP A 91 -8.12 2.45 6.40
C TRP A 91 -9.43 2.83 5.70
N ASP A 92 -10.29 1.86 5.44
CA ASP A 92 -11.58 2.04 4.78
C ASP A 92 -12.49 2.93 5.62
N ARG A 93 -12.54 2.72 6.95
CA ARG A 93 -13.24 3.60 7.88
C ARG A 93 -12.68 5.02 7.86
N LEU A 94 -11.35 5.19 7.95
CA LEU A 94 -10.75 6.53 7.92
C LEU A 94 -11.02 7.22 6.57
N CYS A 95 -10.98 6.46 5.49
CA CYS A 95 -11.31 6.93 4.17
C CYS A 95 -12.76 7.42 4.08
N SER A 96 -13.74 6.80 4.77
CA SER A 96 -15.13 7.25 4.76
C SER A 96 -15.31 8.65 5.37
N GLU A 97 -14.45 9.03 6.31
CA GLU A 97 -14.49 10.32 7.00
C GLU A 97 -13.70 11.41 6.25
N ARG A 98 -12.53 11.06 5.70
CA ARG A 98 -11.63 12.02 5.03
C ARG A 98 -10.68 11.34 4.06
N ARG A 99 -9.91 12.14 3.31
CA ARG A 99 -8.79 11.62 2.52
C ARG A 99 -7.69 11.10 3.44
N VAL A 100 -7.34 9.83 3.28
CA VAL A 100 -6.24 9.16 4.00
C VAL A 100 -5.44 8.33 3.02
N VAL A 101 -4.18 8.74 2.82
CA VAL A 101 -3.29 8.11 1.84
C VAL A 101 -2.77 6.77 2.37
N ALA A 102 -2.73 5.75 1.52
CA ALA A 102 -1.99 4.53 1.78
C ALA A 102 -0.60 4.57 1.15
N ILE A 103 0.38 4.07 1.90
CA ILE A 103 1.73 3.75 1.42
C ILE A 103 2.13 2.32 1.79
N GLY A 104 3.19 1.83 1.17
CA GLY A 104 3.86 0.59 1.55
C GLY A 104 5.35 0.82 1.82
N GLY A 105 5.96 -0.12 2.54
CA GLY A 105 7.38 -0.05 2.87
C GLY A 105 8.00 -1.40 3.19
N SER A 106 9.32 -1.43 3.29
CA SER A 106 10.07 -2.65 3.56
C SER A 106 10.41 -2.82 5.03
N ASP A 107 10.60 -1.72 5.77
CA ASP A 107 11.20 -1.72 7.12
C ASP A 107 12.48 -2.58 7.15
N ALA A 108 13.39 -2.26 6.24
CA ALA A 108 14.54 -3.09 5.92
C ALA A 108 15.65 -2.97 6.97
N HIS A 109 15.89 -4.06 7.70
CA HIS A 109 16.97 -4.17 8.69
C HIS A 109 18.12 -5.08 8.23
N ALA A 110 17.88 -5.86 7.17
CA ALA A 110 18.85 -6.72 6.50
C ALA A 110 19.68 -7.61 7.47
N SER A 111 18.98 -8.16 8.46
CA SER A 111 19.53 -8.88 9.60
C SER A 111 20.24 -10.18 9.21
N PHE A 112 21.27 -10.53 9.97
CA PHE A 112 21.96 -11.81 9.84
C PHE A 112 21.28 -12.89 10.66
N ILE A 113 21.24 -14.10 10.13
CA ILE A 113 20.89 -15.31 10.88
C ILE A 113 22.17 -16.14 10.99
N ARG A 114 22.51 -16.57 12.21
CA ARG A 114 23.58 -17.52 12.48
C ARG A 114 22.96 -18.91 12.67
N ILE A 115 23.43 -19.88 11.90
CA ILE A 115 23.08 -21.30 12.05
C ILE A 115 24.41 -22.04 12.21
N GLY A 116 24.80 -22.35 13.45
CA GLY A 116 26.15 -22.83 13.77
C GLY A 116 27.22 -21.81 13.32
N PHE A 117 28.20 -22.27 12.54
CA PHE A 117 29.28 -21.45 11.99
C PHE A 117 28.88 -20.67 10.72
N ILE A 118 27.71 -20.95 10.14
CA ILE A 118 27.26 -20.32 8.91
C ILE A 118 26.52 -19.02 9.25
N LYS A 119 26.98 -17.91 8.67
CA LYS A 119 26.33 -16.60 8.75
C LYS A 119 25.61 -16.31 7.43
N LEU A 120 24.28 -16.30 7.46
CA LEU A 120 23.44 -16.04 6.30
C LEU A 120 22.75 -14.68 6.42
N LYS A 121 22.48 -14.04 5.28
CA LYS A 121 21.69 -12.81 5.17
C LYS A 121 20.51 -13.04 4.20
N PRO A 122 19.47 -13.77 4.63
CA PRO A 122 18.45 -14.28 3.72
C PRO A 122 17.50 -13.19 3.20
N LEU A 123 17.44 -12.04 3.88
CA LEU A 123 16.70 -10.84 3.49
C LEU A 123 17.69 -9.69 3.29
N SER A 124 18.29 -9.60 2.10
CA SER A 124 19.23 -8.53 1.77
C SER A 124 18.51 -7.19 1.52
N TYR A 125 19.22 -6.07 1.60
CA TYR A 125 18.66 -4.76 1.23
C TYR A 125 18.14 -4.75 -0.21
N ARG A 126 18.90 -5.31 -1.16
CA ARG A 126 18.48 -5.44 -2.56
C ARG A 126 17.14 -6.16 -2.69
N TYR A 127 16.95 -7.25 -1.94
CA TYR A 127 15.69 -7.98 -1.95
C TYR A 127 14.56 -7.16 -1.31
N LEU A 128 14.76 -6.65 -0.10
CA LEU A 128 13.74 -5.94 0.68
C LEU A 128 13.27 -4.66 0.00
N LEU A 129 14.19 -3.87 -0.55
CA LEU A 129 13.91 -2.61 -1.24
C LEU A 129 13.29 -2.82 -2.64
N GLY A 130 13.38 -4.02 -3.20
CA GLY A 130 12.73 -4.39 -4.46
C GLY A 130 11.48 -5.26 -4.29
N THR A 131 10.93 -5.35 -3.07
CA THR A 131 9.75 -6.20 -2.81
C THR A 131 8.46 -5.40 -2.70
N ILE A 132 8.30 -4.59 -1.65
CA ILE A 132 7.11 -3.74 -1.47
C ILE A 132 7.51 -2.30 -1.74
N ASN A 133 6.95 -1.71 -2.80
CA ASN A 133 7.30 -0.38 -3.26
C ASN A 133 6.06 0.49 -3.42
N THR A 134 6.20 1.77 -3.07
CA THR A 134 5.20 2.80 -3.35
C THR A 134 5.58 3.46 -4.68
N HIS A 135 4.73 3.31 -5.69
CA HIS A 135 4.87 3.93 -7.01
C HIS A 135 4.16 5.28 -6.99
N ILE A 136 4.90 6.35 -7.26
CA ILE A 136 4.38 7.72 -7.27
C ILE A 136 4.06 8.10 -8.71
N LEU A 137 2.84 8.57 -8.96
CA LEU A 137 2.47 9.15 -10.24
C LEU A 137 2.77 10.65 -10.19
N THR A 138 3.72 11.07 -11.02
CA THR A 138 4.14 12.46 -11.11
C THR A 138 3.36 13.16 -12.21
N PRO A 139 2.81 14.37 -11.98
CA PRO A 139 2.09 15.14 -13.01
C PRO A 139 2.99 15.57 -14.18
N SER A 140 4.31 15.52 -14.01
CA SER A 140 5.28 15.78 -15.06
C SER A 140 6.57 14.99 -14.80
N PRO A 141 7.41 14.73 -15.82
CA PRO A 141 8.68 14.03 -15.64
C PRO A 141 9.59 14.71 -14.61
N LEU A 142 10.29 13.90 -13.82
CA LEU A 142 11.40 14.33 -12.97
C LEU A 142 12.61 14.65 -13.88
N ARG A 143 13.31 15.74 -13.58
CA ARG A 143 14.39 16.28 -14.43
C ARG A 143 15.77 16.23 -13.77
N GLY A 144 15.86 15.76 -12.53
CA GLY A 144 17.06 15.83 -11.70
C GLY A 144 17.23 17.17 -10.99
N ASP A 145 16.24 18.08 -11.08
CA ASP A 145 16.25 19.33 -10.32
C ASP A 145 15.75 19.06 -8.90
N PHE A 146 16.63 19.18 -7.91
CA PHE A 146 16.32 18.77 -6.54
C PHE A 146 15.10 19.49 -5.96
N ILE A 147 15.00 20.81 -6.12
CA ILE A 147 13.94 21.59 -5.48
C ILE A 147 12.59 21.28 -6.11
N ARG A 148 12.53 21.31 -7.45
CA ARG A 148 11.31 21.01 -8.21
C ARG A 148 10.87 19.57 -8.02
N ASP A 149 11.79 18.61 -8.19
CA ASP A 149 11.45 17.20 -8.16
C ASP A 149 11.09 16.73 -6.74
N LYS A 150 11.74 17.28 -5.71
CA LYS A 150 11.32 17.10 -4.31
C LYS A 150 9.88 17.57 -4.10
N GLY A 151 9.54 18.77 -4.60
CA GLY A 151 8.18 19.30 -4.53
C GLY A 151 7.17 18.36 -5.18
N ILE A 152 7.43 17.94 -6.43
CA ILE A 152 6.59 17.00 -7.16
C ILE A 152 6.39 15.69 -6.39
N ILE A 153 7.45 15.09 -5.88
CA ILE A 153 7.38 13.81 -5.14
C ILE A 153 6.55 13.98 -3.87
N TYR A 154 6.80 15.03 -3.09
CA TYR A 154 6.12 15.26 -1.83
C TYR A 154 4.65 15.61 -2.03
N ASP A 155 4.33 16.41 -3.03
CA ASP A 155 2.95 16.79 -3.35
C ASP A 155 2.15 15.59 -3.87
N SER A 156 2.73 14.75 -4.75
CA SER A 156 2.09 13.51 -5.18
C SER A 156 1.85 12.54 -4.02
N LEU A 157 2.81 12.39 -3.09
CA LEU A 157 2.62 11.57 -1.88
C LEU A 157 1.54 12.14 -0.96
N ARG A 158 1.53 13.46 -0.74
CA ARG A 158 0.52 14.13 0.10
C ARG A 158 -0.88 14.03 -0.51
N ALA A 159 -0.97 14.11 -1.84
CA ALA A 159 -2.23 13.98 -2.56
C ALA A 159 -2.73 12.52 -2.67
N GLY A 160 -1.88 11.53 -2.38
CA GLY A 160 -2.21 10.12 -2.56
C GLY A 160 -2.19 9.66 -4.01
N THR A 161 -1.51 10.39 -4.89
CA THR A 161 -1.30 10.03 -6.29
C THR A 161 -0.19 8.97 -6.38
N CYS A 162 -0.43 7.83 -5.71
CA CYS A 162 0.50 6.73 -5.61
C CYS A 162 -0.24 5.41 -5.38
N PHE A 163 0.43 4.29 -5.65
CA PHE A 163 -0.07 2.95 -5.33
C PHE A 163 1.03 2.09 -4.72
N ILE A 164 0.64 1.02 -4.05
CA ILE A 164 1.55 0.07 -3.44
C ILE A 164 1.60 -1.18 -4.30
N ALA A 165 2.79 -1.68 -4.58
CA ALA A 165 2.99 -2.91 -5.33
C ALA A 165 3.96 -3.86 -4.66
N HIS A 166 3.73 -5.16 -4.88
CA HIS A 166 4.69 -6.22 -4.62
C HIS A 166 5.55 -6.47 -5.86
N ASP A 167 6.47 -5.56 -6.19
CA ASP A 167 7.37 -5.70 -7.35
C ASP A 167 8.26 -6.94 -7.28
N GLY A 168 8.55 -7.42 -6.07
CA GLY A 168 9.27 -8.69 -5.89
C GLY A 168 8.51 -9.91 -6.44
N LEU A 169 7.20 -9.78 -6.70
CA LEU A 169 6.30 -10.82 -7.22
C LEU A 169 6.23 -10.69 -8.74
N SER A 170 5.82 -9.50 -9.20
CA SER A 170 5.73 -9.12 -10.60
C SER A 170 5.83 -7.58 -10.73
N PRO A 171 6.51 -7.01 -11.75
CA PRO A 171 6.64 -5.56 -11.91
C PRO A 171 5.29 -4.87 -12.11
N ALA A 172 5.04 -3.76 -11.40
CA ALA A 172 3.77 -3.03 -11.49
C ALA A 172 3.79 -1.78 -12.40
N LYS A 173 4.92 -1.50 -13.07
CA LYS A 173 5.04 -0.36 -14.00
C LYS A 173 4.00 -0.47 -15.12
N GLY A 174 3.17 0.56 -15.28
CA GLY A 174 2.09 0.60 -16.26
C GLY A 174 0.69 0.43 -15.64
N PHE A 175 0.61 0.14 -14.33
CA PHE A 175 -0.65 0.20 -13.60
C PHE A 175 -1.25 1.61 -13.65
N SER A 176 -2.56 1.71 -13.90
CA SER A 176 -3.32 2.95 -13.77
C SER A 176 -4.73 2.68 -13.27
N PHE A 177 -5.26 3.63 -12.50
CA PHE A 177 -6.63 3.60 -11.99
C PHE A 177 -7.19 5.02 -12.06
N SER A 178 -8.28 5.17 -12.82
CA SER A 178 -8.91 6.46 -13.08
C SER A 178 -10.41 6.33 -13.19
N PHE A 179 -11.10 7.44 -12.99
CA PHE A 179 -12.54 7.60 -13.19
C PHE A 179 -12.78 8.65 -14.27
N ASN A 180 -13.49 8.29 -15.33
CA ASN A 180 -13.86 9.20 -16.41
C ASN A 180 -15.35 9.54 -16.32
N ARG A 181 -15.67 10.83 -16.15
CA ARG A 181 -17.06 11.31 -16.13
C ARG A 181 -17.69 11.27 -17.51
N GLU A 182 -18.96 10.86 -17.58
CA GLU A 182 -19.69 10.83 -18.85
C GLU A 182 -19.96 12.23 -19.40
N LYS A 183 -20.32 13.19 -18.55
CA LYS A 183 -20.86 14.49 -18.99
C LYS A 183 -19.81 15.51 -19.43
N ASN A 184 -18.67 15.60 -18.74
CA ASN A 184 -17.70 16.70 -18.93
C ASN A 184 -16.30 16.22 -19.32
N LYS A 185 -16.11 14.92 -19.60
CA LYS A 185 -14.81 14.28 -19.90
C LYS A 185 -13.72 14.52 -18.84
N GLU A 186 -14.10 14.99 -17.65
CA GLU A 186 -13.17 15.15 -16.55
C GLU A 186 -12.73 13.77 -16.07
N ARG A 187 -11.42 13.67 -15.79
CA ARG A 187 -10.78 12.45 -15.32
C ARG A 187 -10.25 12.68 -13.92
N LEU A 188 -10.67 11.83 -12.99
CA LEU A 188 -10.09 11.75 -11.66
C LEU A 188 -9.13 10.56 -11.60
N GLU A 189 -8.00 10.75 -10.93
CA GLU A 189 -7.02 9.71 -10.66
C GLU A 189 -7.02 9.32 -9.18
N MET A 190 -6.35 8.21 -8.85
CA MET A 190 -6.18 7.79 -7.46
C MET A 190 -5.62 8.92 -6.58
N GLY A 191 -6.16 9.02 -5.38
CA GLY A 191 -5.90 10.09 -4.41
C GLY A 191 -6.80 11.32 -4.59
N GLN A 192 -7.43 11.52 -5.75
CA GLN A 192 -8.29 12.68 -6.01
C GLN A 192 -9.72 12.48 -5.51
N GLU A 193 -10.40 13.61 -5.30
CA GLU A 193 -11.78 13.71 -4.84
C GLU A 193 -12.57 14.61 -5.78
N GLY A 194 -13.81 14.25 -6.07
CA GLY A 194 -14.71 15.08 -6.83
C GLY A 194 -16.17 14.70 -6.63
N LYS A 195 -17.05 15.65 -6.98
CA LYS A 195 -18.50 15.46 -6.89
C LYS A 195 -18.97 14.18 -7.59
N PHE A 196 -19.81 13.37 -6.98
CA PHE A 196 -20.33 12.19 -7.67
C PHE A 196 -21.10 12.58 -8.96
N SER A 197 -20.85 11.81 -10.03
CA SER A 197 -21.59 11.84 -11.29
C SER A 197 -21.45 10.48 -11.97
N LEU A 198 -22.33 10.14 -12.91
CA LEU A 198 -22.17 8.93 -13.72
C LEU A 198 -20.85 8.94 -14.50
N GLY A 199 -20.22 7.77 -14.59
CA GLY A 199 -18.92 7.62 -15.22
C GLY A 199 -18.43 6.18 -15.27
N VAL A 200 -17.18 6.02 -15.67
CA VAL A 200 -16.53 4.72 -15.83
C VAL A 200 -15.21 4.69 -15.06
N LEU A 201 -15.05 3.72 -14.17
CA LEU A 201 -13.73 3.37 -13.65
C LEU A 201 -12.97 2.58 -14.69
N VAL A 202 -11.75 3.02 -14.99
CA VAL A 202 -10.82 2.37 -15.91
C VAL A 202 -9.60 1.93 -15.12
N ILE A 203 -9.37 0.62 -15.12
CA ILE A 203 -8.22 -0.03 -14.48
C ILE A 203 -7.37 -0.64 -15.60
N LYS A 204 -6.08 -0.29 -15.65
CA LYS A 204 -5.11 -0.97 -16.51
C LYS A 204 -4.02 -1.59 -15.66
N LEU A 205 -3.67 -2.82 -15.97
CA LEU A 205 -2.64 -3.61 -15.30
C LEU A 205 -1.51 -3.92 -16.29
N PRO A 206 -0.26 -4.03 -15.84
CA PRO A 206 0.85 -4.43 -16.71
C PRO A 206 0.86 -5.92 -17.06
N GLY A 207 -0.07 -6.70 -16.52
CA GLY A 207 -0.27 -8.12 -16.81
C GLY A 207 -1.61 -8.61 -16.26
N HIS A 208 -1.98 -9.86 -16.57
CA HIS A 208 -3.26 -10.42 -16.14
C HIS A 208 -3.31 -10.58 -14.62
N GLY A 209 -4.36 -10.04 -14.00
CA GLY A 209 -4.60 -10.14 -12.58
C GLY A 209 -6.08 -10.25 -12.24
N LEU A 210 -6.37 -10.84 -11.08
CA LEU A 210 -7.70 -10.75 -10.48
C LEU A 210 -7.82 -9.39 -9.81
N THR A 211 -8.65 -8.53 -10.36
CA THR A 211 -8.96 -7.19 -9.86
C THR A 211 -10.20 -7.27 -8.98
N ARG A 212 -10.11 -6.76 -7.75
CA ARG A 212 -11.22 -6.52 -6.84
C ARG A 212 -11.39 -5.01 -6.69
N ILE A 213 -12.55 -4.50 -7.07
CA ILE A 213 -12.94 -3.11 -6.85
C ILE A 213 -13.67 -3.07 -5.52
N ILE A 214 -13.16 -2.28 -4.59
CA ILE A 214 -13.71 -2.10 -3.25
C ILE A 214 -14.39 -0.72 -3.22
N LYS A 215 -15.64 -0.69 -2.77
CA LYS A 215 -16.41 0.53 -2.51
C LYS A 215 -16.69 0.61 -1.01
N ASP A 216 -16.25 1.67 -0.36
CA ASP A 216 -16.52 1.93 1.07
C ASP A 216 -16.16 0.72 1.98
N GLY A 217 -15.02 0.09 1.69
CA GLY A 217 -14.52 -1.09 2.40
C GLY A 217 -15.17 -2.42 2.05
N SER A 218 -16.18 -2.43 1.18
CA SER A 218 -16.89 -3.63 0.74
C SER A 218 -16.55 -3.99 -0.71
N LEU A 219 -16.52 -5.28 -1.03
CA LEU A 219 -16.31 -5.74 -2.41
C LEU A 219 -17.48 -5.27 -3.29
N PHE A 220 -17.20 -4.44 -4.29
CA PHE A 220 -18.18 -3.96 -5.26
C PHE A 220 -18.23 -4.85 -6.50
N LYS A 221 -17.07 -5.13 -7.09
CA LYS A 221 -16.98 -5.94 -8.31
C LYS A 221 -15.64 -6.64 -8.44
N THR A 222 -15.62 -7.73 -9.20
CA THR A 222 -14.40 -8.44 -9.58
C THR A 222 -14.27 -8.53 -11.09
N GLY A 223 -13.04 -8.57 -11.58
CA GLY A 223 -12.74 -8.87 -12.98
C GLY A 223 -11.37 -9.53 -13.10
N TYR A 224 -11.17 -10.35 -14.13
CA TYR A 224 -9.87 -10.94 -14.46
C TYR A 224 -9.45 -10.49 -15.85
N GLY A 225 -8.21 -10.02 -15.98
CA GLY A 225 -7.68 -9.52 -17.24
C GLY A 225 -6.53 -8.55 -17.01
N SER A 226 -6.09 -7.87 -18.06
CA SER A 226 -5.12 -6.76 -18.00
C SER A 226 -5.78 -5.38 -18.04
N GLU A 227 -7.06 -5.32 -18.38
CA GLU A 227 -7.84 -4.08 -18.42
C GLU A 227 -9.28 -4.36 -17.95
N LEU A 228 -9.86 -3.42 -17.23
CA LEU A 228 -11.24 -3.50 -16.76
C LEU A 228 -11.88 -2.10 -16.81
N SER A 229 -13.08 -2.02 -17.38
CA SER A 229 -13.90 -0.80 -17.43
C SER A 229 -15.26 -1.07 -16.80
N ILE A 230 -15.58 -0.35 -15.72
CA ILE A 230 -16.82 -0.55 -14.94
C ILE A 230 -17.60 0.76 -14.86
N LYS A 231 -18.85 0.75 -15.31
CA LYS A 231 -19.79 1.86 -15.09
C LYS A 231 -20.08 2.01 -13.60
N ILE A 232 -20.07 3.26 -13.13
CA ILE A 232 -20.40 3.63 -11.75
C ILE A 232 -21.62 4.56 -11.78
N ASP A 233 -22.62 4.16 -11.03
CA ASP A 233 -23.93 4.79 -10.87
C ASP A 233 -24.22 5.23 -9.43
N GLU A 234 -23.27 5.03 -8.52
CA GLU A 234 -23.36 5.43 -7.11
C GLU A 234 -22.10 6.18 -6.66
N GLY A 235 -22.27 7.12 -5.72
CA GLY A 235 -21.14 7.74 -5.02
C GLY A 235 -20.51 6.76 -4.02
N GLY A 236 -19.26 7.03 -3.64
CA GLY A 236 -18.49 6.26 -2.67
C GLY A 236 -16.98 6.45 -2.82
N VAL A 237 -16.24 5.76 -1.96
CA VAL A 237 -14.78 5.67 -2.02
C VAL A 237 -14.38 4.39 -2.72
N TYR A 238 -13.76 4.51 -3.89
CA TYR A 238 -13.39 3.37 -4.72
C TYR A 238 -11.89 3.13 -4.70
N ARG A 239 -11.45 1.91 -4.35
CA ARG A 239 -10.05 1.48 -4.47
C ARG A 239 -9.96 0.11 -5.13
N VAL A 240 -8.76 -0.23 -5.60
CA VAL A 240 -8.50 -1.48 -6.30
C VAL A 240 -7.49 -2.34 -5.54
N GLU A 241 -7.80 -3.63 -5.41
CA GLU A 241 -6.86 -4.66 -5.00
C GLU A 241 -6.63 -5.61 -6.17
N VAL A 242 -5.38 -5.89 -6.52
CA VAL A 242 -5.04 -6.79 -7.63
C VAL A 242 -4.24 -7.96 -7.09
N PHE A 243 -4.58 -9.15 -7.57
CA PHE A 243 -3.91 -10.40 -7.21
C PHE A 243 -3.33 -11.05 -8.46
N TRP A 244 -2.07 -11.47 -8.38
CA TRP A 244 -1.34 -12.17 -9.42
C TRP A 244 -1.49 -13.69 -9.26
N LYS A 245 -1.78 -14.41 -10.34
CA LYS A 245 -1.88 -15.88 -10.30
C LYS A 245 -0.48 -16.49 -10.39
N THR A 246 -0.12 -17.28 -9.40
CA THR A 246 1.11 -18.10 -9.42
C THR A 246 0.73 -19.56 -9.68
N PRO A 247 1.59 -20.35 -10.37
CA PRO A 247 1.26 -21.75 -10.69
C PRO A 247 1.05 -22.63 -9.45
N ILE A 248 1.92 -22.47 -8.44
CA ILE A 248 1.94 -23.34 -7.25
C ILE A 248 1.23 -22.68 -6.06
N PHE A 249 1.36 -21.37 -5.92
CA PHE A 249 0.92 -20.65 -4.73
C PHE A 249 -0.44 -19.96 -4.92
N GLY A 250 -1.15 -20.17 -6.03
CA GLY A 250 -2.44 -19.56 -6.31
C GLY A 250 -2.38 -18.03 -6.42
N TRP A 251 -3.45 -17.34 -6.05
CA TRP A 251 -3.54 -15.88 -6.09
C TRP A 251 -2.71 -15.23 -4.99
N ARG A 252 -1.84 -14.30 -5.38
CA ARG A 252 -0.98 -13.55 -4.46
C ARG A 252 -1.21 -12.06 -4.58
N PRO A 253 -1.31 -11.33 -3.45
CA PRO A 253 -1.52 -9.89 -3.47
C PRO A 253 -0.41 -9.22 -4.28
N TRP A 254 -0.79 -8.30 -5.13
CA TRP A 254 0.13 -7.67 -6.08
C TRP A 254 0.08 -6.15 -6.02
N ILE A 255 -1.09 -5.53 -6.24
CA ILE A 255 -1.22 -4.06 -6.29
C ILE A 255 -2.38 -3.62 -5.38
N PHE A 256 -2.18 -2.53 -4.65
CA PHE A 256 -3.20 -1.82 -3.89
C PHE A 256 -3.15 -0.34 -4.27
N SER A 257 -4.21 0.19 -4.87
CA SER A 257 -4.29 1.60 -5.24
C SER A 257 -4.69 2.48 -4.06
N ASN A 258 -4.29 3.75 -4.06
CA ASN A 258 -5.06 4.75 -3.32
C ASN A 258 -6.48 4.88 -3.90
N PRO A 259 -7.45 5.36 -3.11
CA PRO A 259 -8.83 5.48 -3.55
C PRO A 259 -9.08 6.69 -4.45
N ILE A 260 -10.15 6.63 -5.24
CA ILE A 260 -10.81 7.78 -5.86
C ILE A 260 -12.06 8.06 -5.02
N TYR A 261 -12.23 9.31 -4.59
CA TYR A 261 -13.37 9.73 -3.77
C TYR A 261 -14.44 10.37 -4.66
N LEU A 262 -15.60 9.72 -4.77
CA LEU A 262 -16.76 10.21 -5.53
C LEU A 262 -17.89 10.55 -4.55
N ARG A 263 -17.93 11.78 -4.04
CA ARG A 263 -18.80 12.18 -2.93
C ARG A 263 -19.69 13.37 -3.26
#